data_AF-C7NCQ0-F1
#
_entry.id   AF-C7NCQ0-F1
#
_cell.length_a   1.000
_cell.length_b   1.000
_cell.length_c   1.000
_cell.angle_alpha   90.00
_cell.angle_beta   90.00
_cell.angle_gamma   90.00
#
_symmetry.space_group_name_H-M   'P 1'
#
loop_
_entity.id
_entity.type
_entity.pdbx_description
1 polymer ?
#
loop_
_entity_poly.entity_id
_entity_poly.type
_entity_poly.pdbx_seq_one_letter_code
_entity_poly.pdbx_strand_id
1 'polypeptide(L)'
;MKQILKDFIYFTNMENIENLNHNIQEKFSLEKNEIEDRNIEKVQFDNLKFGIYFSKNTENGEKILIFKNKRKIKCGNYFINGAEKGFYTDLYFLVLYQDGKDRNKIFEELIEKILRIIKIKKIN
;
A
#
# COMPACT_ATOMS: atom_id res chain seq x y z
N MET A 1 25.05 -17.78 -7.12
CA MET A 1 24.34 -16.81 -6.24
C MET A 1 22.89 -16.70 -6.68
N LYS A 2 21.93 -17.14 -5.86
CA LYS A 2 20.49 -17.05 -6.16
C LYS A 2 19.79 -16.35 -4.99
N GLN A 3 19.55 -15.05 -5.12
CA GLN A 3 18.58 -14.33 -4.27
C GLN A 3 18.13 -13.05 -4.97
N ILE A 4 17.35 -13.18 -6.04
CA ILE A 4 16.72 -12.03 -6.76
C ILE A 4 15.23 -11.88 -6.36
N LEU A 5 14.80 -12.52 -5.27
CA LEU A 5 13.41 -12.50 -4.78
C LEU A 5 13.20 -11.61 -3.53
N LYS A 6 14.20 -10.82 -3.11
CA LYS A 6 14.25 -10.27 -1.74
C LYS A 6 13.64 -8.88 -1.49
N ASP A 7 13.32 -8.07 -2.51
CA ASP A 7 13.09 -6.63 -2.29
C ASP A 7 11.72 -6.07 -2.72
N PHE A 8 10.65 -6.88 -2.70
CA PHE A 8 9.28 -6.37 -2.94
C PHE A 8 8.40 -6.31 -1.69
N ILE A 9 8.76 -7.04 -0.63
CA ILE A 9 7.97 -7.11 0.61
C ILE A 9 8.83 -6.73 1.81
N TYR A 10 8.43 -5.68 2.52
CA TYR A 10 9.04 -5.22 3.74
C TYR A 10 8.15 -5.54 4.93
N PHE A 11 8.72 -6.24 5.90
CA PHE A 11 8.06 -6.45 7.18
C PHE A 11 8.45 -5.32 8.12
N THR A 12 7.45 -4.64 8.66
CA THR A 12 7.63 -3.54 9.61
C THR A 12 6.95 -3.85 10.94
N ASN A 13 7.32 -3.11 11.98
CA ASN A 13 6.69 -3.21 13.29
C ASN A 13 6.50 -1.81 13.87
N MET A 14 5.66 -1.03 13.19
CA MET A 14 5.34 0.33 13.56
C MET A 14 4.06 0.36 14.39
N GLU A 15 4.04 1.24 15.37
CA GLU A 15 2.93 1.35 16.32
C GLU A 15 1.77 2.18 15.78
N ASN A 16 2.08 3.15 14.91
CA ASN A 16 1.12 4.07 14.34
C ASN A 16 1.48 4.39 12.87
N ILE A 17 0.55 5.07 12.19
CA ILE A 17 0.71 5.39 10.77
C ILE A 17 1.83 6.42 10.53
N GLU A 18 2.04 7.36 11.45
CA GLU A 18 3.10 8.37 11.34
C GLU A 18 4.50 7.73 11.28
N ASN A 19 4.78 6.78 12.16
CA ASN A 19 6.04 6.04 12.20
C ASN A 19 6.23 5.18 10.95
N LEU A 20 5.16 4.57 10.44
CA LEU A 20 5.20 3.84 9.17
C LEU A 20 5.53 4.77 8.01
N ASN A 21 4.88 5.93 7.94
CA ASN A 21 5.07 6.92 6.88
C ASN A 21 6.50 7.43 6.87
N HIS A 22 7.01 7.81 8.04
CA HIS A 22 8.38 8.27 8.19
C HIS A 22 9.39 7.22 7.71
N ASN A 23 9.18 5.94 8.05
CA ASN A 23 10.04 4.87 7.59
C ASN A 23 10.01 4.66 6.07
N ILE A 24 8.84 4.77 5.45
CA ILE A 24 8.70 4.69 3.99
C ILE A 24 9.45 5.87 3.34
N GLN A 25 9.28 7.09 3.85
CA GLN A 25 9.95 8.29 3.35
C GLN A 25 11.47 8.16 3.41
N GLU A 26 12.03 7.82 4.57
CA GLU A 26 13.47 7.68 4.75
C GLU A 26 14.07 6.61 3.84
N LYS A 27 13.36 5.48 3.69
CA LYS A 27 13.88 4.33 2.95
C LYS A 27 13.92 4.54 1.44
N PHE A 28 12.99 5.33 0.91
CA PHE A 28 12.85 5.55 -0.54
C PHE A 28 13.15 6.98 -0.97
N SER A 29 13.64 7.82 -0.04
CA SER A 29 13.97 9.22 -0.25
C SER A 29 12.81 10.01 -0.90
N LEU A 30 11.59 9.77 -0.41
CA LEU A 30 10.37 10.40 -0.92
C LEU A 30 10.12 11.75 -0.23
N GLU A 31 9.40 12.65 -0.91
CA GLU A 31 9.01 13.92 -0.30
C GLU A 31 8.06 13.69 0.89
N LYS A 32 8.19 14.53 1.93
CA LYS A 32 7.41 14.38 3.18
C LYS A 32 5.89 14.44 2.97
N ASN A 33 5.46 15.20 1.97
CA ASN A 33 4.06 15.41 1.63
C ASN A 33 3.45 14.27 0.78
N GLU A 34 4.24 13.36 0.20
CA GLU A 34 3.71 12.25 -0.61
C GLU A 34 3.18 11.12 0.28
N ILE A 35 3.91 10.81 1.35
CA ILE A 35 3.57 9.71 2.25
C ILE A 35 2.97 10.25 3.54
N GLU A 36 1.66 10.49 3.52
CA GLU A 36 0.87 10.98 4.65
C GLU A 36 -0.48 10.25 4.72
N ASP A 37 -1.12 10.18 5.90
CA ASP A 37 -2.39 9.44 6.10
C ASP A 37 -3.50 9.91 5.14
N ARG A 38 -3.53 11.22 4.84
CA ARG A 38 -4.49 11.83 3.90
C ARG A 38 -4.33 11.34 2.45
N ASN A 39 -3.15 10.86 2.08
CA ASN A 39 -2.84 10.40 0.72
C ASN A 39 -3.02 8.90 0.55
N ILE A 40 -3.42 8.17 1.60
CA ILE A 40 -3.67 6.74 1.50
C ILE A 40 -5.00 6.50 0.80
N GLU A 41 -4.92 5.83 -0.35
CA GLU A 41 -6.07 5.18 -0.96
C GLU A 41 -6.43 3.94 -0.15
N LYS A 42 -7.62 3.96 0.46
CA LYS A 42 -8.08 2.95 1.41
C LYS A 42 -8.98 1.97 0.67
N VAL A 43 -8.53 0.72 0.55
CA VAL A 43 -9.21 -0.28 -0.26
C VAL A 43 -9.69 -1.44 0.61
N GLN A 44 -10.97 -1.80 0.46
CA GLN A 44 -11.57 -2.97 1.09
C GLN A 44 -12.23 -3.86 0.03
N PHE A 45 -11.82 -5.13 -0.03
CA PHE A 45 -12.45 -6.18 -0.83
C PHE A 45 -12.72 -7.39 0.05
N ASP A 46 -14.00 -7.71 0.26
CA ASP A 46 -14.40 -8.81 1.17
C ASP A 46 -13.73 -8.58 2.55
N ASN A 47 -12.93 -9.54 3.03
CA ASN A 47 -12.17 -9.45 4.28
C ASN A 47 -10.77 -8.81 4.15
N LEU A 48 -10.32 -8.50 2.93
CA LEU A 48 -9.01 -7.89 2.68
C LEU A 48 -9.11 -6.37 2.76
N LYS A 49 -8.26 -5.76 3.59
CA LYS A 49 -8.11 -4.30 3.71
C LYS A 49 -6.65 -3.93 3.51
N PHE A 50 -6.40 -2.85 2.78
CA PHE A 50 -5.05 -2.32 2.59
C PHE A 50 -5.08 -0.84 2.23
N GLY A 51 -3.96 -0.18 2.50
CA GLY A 51 -3.69 1.18 2.04
C GLY A 51 -2.80 1.17 0.81
N ILE A 52 -2.93 2.16 -0.07
CA ILE A 52 -2.03 2.36 -1.20
C ILE A 52 -1.52 3.81 -1.17
N TYR A 53 -0.21 3.95 -1.25
CA TYR A 53 0.48 5.19 -1.56
C TYR A 53 0.84 5.21 -3.03
N PHE A 54 0.56 6.32 -3.70
CA PHE A 54 1.05 6.61 -5.03
C PHE A 54 2.09 7.71 -4.93
N SER A 55 3.32 7.42 -5.35
CA SER A 55 4.40 8.40 -5.39
C SER A 55 4.98 8.42 -6.78
N LYS A 56 5.15 9.63 -7.30
CA LYS A 56 5.73 9.82 -8.62
C LYS A 56 7.25 9.83 -8.43
N ASN A 57 7.93 8.82 -8.95
CA ASN A 57 9.37 8.67 -8.73
C ASN A 57 10.08 8.39 -10.05
N THR A 58 10.93 9.33 -10.45
CA THR A 58 11.73 9.26 -11.69
C THR A 58 13.03 8.49 -11.50
N GLU A 59 13.55 8.40 -10.27
CA GLU A 59 14.85 7.82 -9.94
C GLU A 59 14.79 6.29 -9.71
N ASN A 60 13.73 5.81 -9.08
CA ASN A 60 13.61 4.42 -8.65
C ASN A 60 12.92 3.50 -9.66
N GLY A 61 12.46 4.05 -10.79
CA GLY A 61 11.67 3.32 -11.80
C GLY A 61 10.30 2.87 -11.28
N GLU A 62 9.52 2.22 -12.16
CA GLU A 62 8.20 1.72 -11.78
C GLU A 62 8.30 0.47 -10.91
N LYS A 63 7.81 0.57 -9.68
CA LYS A 63 7.90 -0.51 -8.68
C LYS A 63 6.66 -0.52 -7.79
N ILE A 64 6.25 -1.72 -7.39
CA ILE A 64 5.22 -1.91 -6.36
C ILE A 64 5.90 -2.55 -5.16
N LEU A 65 5.92 -1.83 -4.04
CA LEU A 65 6.53 -2.27 -2.80
C LEU A 65 5.41 -2.55 -1.79
N ILE A 66 5.55 -3.64 -1.06
CA ILE A 66 4.53 -4.12 -0.13
C ILE A 66 5.08 -3.97 1.28
N PHE A 67 4.37 -3.26 2.14
CA PHE A 67 4.70 -3.17 3.57
C PHE A 67 3.67 -3.98 4.34
N LYS A 68 4.17 -5.00 5.04
CA LYS A 68 3.39 -5.79 5.98
C LYS A 68 3.80 -5.40 7.39
N ASN A 69 2.95 -4.66 8.07
CA ASN A 69 3.14 -4.37 9.48
C ASN A 69 2.77 -5.60 10.32
N LYS A 70 3.42 -5.78 11.47
CA LYS A 70 3.09 -6.87 12.41
C LYS A 70 1.69 -6.72 13.03
N ARG A 71 1.21 -5.49 13.19
CA ARG A 71 -0.08 -5.16 13.80
C ARG A 71 -0.90 -4.28 12.86
N LYS A 72 -2.23 -4.39 12.95
CA LYS A 72 -3.12 -3.46 12.28
C LYS A 72 -3.04 -2.10 12.97
N ILE A 73 -2.76 -1.07 12.20
CA ILE A 73 -2.72 0.32 12.67
C ILE A 73 -3.86 1.09 12.01
N LYS A 74 -4.34 2.12 12.69
CA LYS A 74 -5.40 3.00 12.18
C LYS A 74 -4.80 3.92 11.12
N CYS A 75 -5.42 3.99 9.95
CA CYS A 75 -5.03 4.94 8.89
C CYS A 75 -6.29 5.61 8.33
N GLY A 76 -6.93 6.43 9.16
CA GLY A 76 -8.19 7.11 8.85
C GLY A 76 -9.46 6.37 9.26
N ASN A 77 -10.59 6.90 8.79
CA ASN A 77 -11.94 6.44 9.09
C ASN A 77 -12.76 6.25 7.81
N TYR A 78 -13.87 5.54 7.90
CA TYR A 78 -14.88 5.39 6.84
C TYR A 78 -16.28 5.33 7.47
N PHE A 79 -17.31 5.67 6.70
CA PHE A 79 -18.70 5.62 7.16
C PHE A 79 -19.41 4.37 6.64
N ILE A 80 -20.04 3.59 7.51
CA ILE A 80 -20.98 2.52 7.14
C ILE A 80 -22.22 2.65 8.01
N ASN A 81 -23.39 2.67 7.37
CA ASN A 81 -24.71 2.73 8.03
C ASN A 81 -24.82 3.90 9.03
N GLY A 82 -24.31 5.08 8.67
CA GLY A 82 -24.32 6.27 9.54
C GLY A 82 -23.34 6.26 10.71
N ALA A 83 -22.55 5.19 10.88
CA ALA A 83 -21.51 5.11 11.90
C ALA A 83 -20.12 5.30 11.30
N GLU A 84 -19.33 6.20 11.89
CA GLU A 84 -17.90 6.31 11.59
C GLU A 84 -17.15 5.13 12.20
N LYS A 85 -16.35 4.45 11.39
CA LYS A 85 -15.51 3.33 11.80
C LYS A 85 -14.07 3.60 11.40
N GLY A 86 -13.13 3.24 12.26
CA GLY A 86 -11.72 3.33 11.92
C GLY A 86 -11.35 2.34 10.82
N PHE A 87 -10.57 2.79 9.85
CA PHE A 87 -9.93 1.94 8.85
C PHE A 87 -8.62 1.41 9.42
N TYR A 88 -8.57 0.11 9.72
CA TYR A 88 -7.39 -0.55 10.27
C TYR A 88 -6.84 -1.56 9.27
N THR A 89 -5.55 -1.44 8.96
CA THR A 89 -4.84 -2.39 8.11
C THR A 89 -3.43 -2.61 8.62
N ASP A 90 -2.86 -3.74 8.23
CA ASP A 90 -1.48 -4.12 8.46
C ASP A 90 -0.76 -4.42 7.13
N LEU A 91 -1.40 -4.07 6.00
CA LEU A 91 -0.93 -4.25 4.64
C LEU A 91 -1.03 -2.92 3.89
N TYR A 92 0.09 -2.51 3.30
CA TYR A 92 0.21 -1.27 2.55
C TYR A 92 0.99 -1.51 1.26
N PHE A 93 0.62 -0.81 0.21
CA PHE A 93 1.32 -0.82 -1.06
C PHE A 93 1.89 0.58 -1.31
N LEU A 94 3.15 0.67 -1.71
CA LEU A 94 3.73 1.87 -2.29
C LEU A 94 3.93 1.62 -3.77
N VAL A 95 3.21 2.37 -4.59
CA VAL A 95 3.27 2.32 -6.04
C VAL A 95 4.10 3.51 -6.51
N LEU A 96 5.29 3.21 -7.00
CA LEU A 96 6.17 4.16 -7.66
C LEU A 96 5.86 4.15 -9.15
N TYR A 97 5.56 5.31 -9.72
CA TYR A 97 5.24 5.46 -11.14
C TYR A 97 5.91 6.67 -11.78
N GLN A 98 6.00 6.65 -13.11
CA GLN A 98 6.57 7.73 -13.93
C GLN A 98 5.48 8.52 -14.65
N ASP A 99 5.84 9.72 -15.12
CA ASP A 99 4.94 10.68 -15.80
C ASP A 99 4.15 10.11 -16.99
N GLY A 100 4.65 9.04 -17.62
CA GLY A 100 4.00 8.43 -18.78
C GLY A 100 2.85 7.47 -18.47
N LYS A 101 2.61 7.12 -17.20
CA LYS A 101 1.54 6.17 -16.83
C LYS A 101 0.46 6.83 -15.98
N ASP A 102 -0.79 6.60 -16.41
CA ASP A 102 -1.98 6.99 -15.65
C ASP A 102 -2.04 6.20 -14.33
N ARG A 103 -2.06 6.94 -13.21
CA ARG A 103 -2.27 6.41 -11.86
C ARG A 103 -3.46 5.45 -11.80
N ASN A 104 -4.57 5.78 -12.46
CA ASN A 104 -5.79 4.99 -12.44
C ASN A 104 -5.57 3.63 -13.15
N LYS A 105 -4.83 3.62 -14.27
CA LYS A 105 -4.47 2.39 -14.97
C LYS A 105 -3.62 1.47 -14.09
N ILE A 106 -2.64 2.03 -13.36
CA ILE A 106 -1.80 1.25 -12.45
C ILE A 106 -2.64 0.69 -11.29
N PHE A 107 -3.57 1.49 -10.76
CA PHE A 107 -4.50 1.05 -9.74
C PHE A 107 -5.35 -0.14 -10.23
N GLU A 108 -5.98 -0.02 -11.41
CA GLU A 108 -6.78 -1.09 -12.02
C GLU A 108 -5.98 -2.38 -12.19
N GLU A 109 -4.77 -2.30 -12.78
CA GLU A 109 -3.89 -3.45 -12.96
C GLU A 109 -3.50 -4.11 -11.62
N LEU A 110 -3.26 -3.32 -10.57
CA LEU A 110 -2.97 -3.84 -9.22
C LEU A 110 -4.19 -4.57 -8.64
N ILE A 111 -5.38 -3.97 -8.74
CA ILE A 111 -6.61 -4.59 -8.25
C ILE A 111 -6.91 -5.90 -8.98
N GLU A 112 -6.78 -5.94 -10.31
CA GLU A 112 -6.99 -7.16 -11.09
C GLU A 112 -6.06 -8.30 -10.66
N LYS A 113 -4.77 -8.00 -10.45
CA LYS A 113 -3.78 -8.97 -9.96
C LYS A 113 -4.16 -9.51 -8.58
N ILE A 114 -4.56 -8.64 -7.65
CA ILE A 114 -5.00 -9.04 -6.31
C ILE A 114 -6.25 -9.93 -6.40
N LEU A 115 -7.26 -9.53 -7.17
CA LEU A 115 -8.49 -10.29 -7.35
C LEU A 115 -8.22 -11.67 -7.97
N ARG A 116 -7.32 -11.77 -8.94
CA ARG A 116 -6.91 -13.05 -9.54
C ARG A 116 -6.30 -13.98 -8.49
N ILE A 117 -5.42 -13.48 -7.63
CA ILE A 117 -4.81 -14.26 -6.54
C ILE A 117 -5.87 -14.73 -5.55
N ILE A 118 -6.80 -13.86 -5.16
CA ILE A 118 -7.89 -14.21 -4.24
C ILE A 118 -8.80 -15.29 -4.85
N LYS A 119 -9.16 -15.16 -6.13
CA LYS A 119 -9.98 -16.16 -6.83
C LYS A 119 -9.30 -17.53 -6.87
N ILE A 120 -8.00 -17.59 -7.16
CA ILE A 120 -7.23 -18.85 -7.15
C ILE A 120 -7.29 -19.52 -5.76
N LYS A 121 -7.17 -18.73 -4.68
CA LYS A 121 -7.26 -19.25 -3.31
C LYS A 121 -8.66 -19.67 -2.84
N LYS A 122 -9.72 -19.27 -3.55
CA LYS A 122 -11.10 -19.74 -3.26
C LYS A 122 -11.44 -21.05 -3.96
N ILE A 123 -10.67 -21.42 -5.00
CA ILE A 123 -10.88 -22.63 -5.82
C ILE A 123 -10.03 -23.82 -5.30
N ASN A 124 -8.88 -23.52 -4.70
CA ASN A 124 -8.00 -24.50 -4.04
C ASN A 124 -8.30 -24.61 -2.55
#